data_AF-A0A0P7B6Z8-F1
#
_entry.id   AF-A0A0P7B6Z8-F1
#
_cell.length_a   1.000
_cell.length_b   1.000
_cell.length_c   1.000
_cell.angle_alpha   90.00
_cell.angle_beta   90.00
_cell.angle_gamma   90.00
#
_symmetry.space_group_name_H-M   'P 1'
#
loop_
_entity.id
_entity.type
_entity.pdbx_description
1 polymer ?
#
loop_
_entity_poly.entity_id
_entity_poly.type
_entity_poly.pdbx_seq_one_letter_code
_entity_poly.pdbx_strand_id
1 'polypeptide(L)'
;MESDSILRVCAYHRSDFDLVVVRSPPHEMQPVRESLTTPFKTSVSTPQSGLGILNRLPPEILLMLLRNLDLLSYFRFRQINRRARALSTGLSEYQLVAMHAMEAFRGLLRSQLAQRFTLVHLYSQLITPYCSICGEFGTSLFLPTASRCCFCCVKSSPDTQMISIHKLGSLTSIPTSQLRKLLRPITLRTVDGLYSMVEEFVTPPSFLVAQMQATAVLRSHDLLSTDSASALETRDEKRDQRFMAVTAFPYYDLKSREVDTGVSCKGCHIRLRTLFNFNQRKQQFKDRDSVFSRSSFSSHFSQCDQAQALWAQSKDGAICVGEPGFIRQGGYIDKENLFGVPR
;
A
#
# COMPACT_ATOMS: atom_id res chain seq x y z
N MET A 1 29.35 -3.44 0.52
CA MET A 1 30.04 -4.57 1.19
C MET A 1 29.77 -4.63 2.68
N GLU A 2 30.21 -3.67 3.50
CA GLU A 2 29.90 -3.66 4.94
C GLU A 2 28.42 -3.41 5.22
N SER A 3 27.82 -2.38 4.60
CA SER A 3 26.39 -2.07 4.74
C SER A 3 25.47 -3.22 4.31
N ASP A 4 25.84 -3.97 3.27
CA ASP A 4 25.07 -5.15 2.82
C ASP A 4 25.16 -6.31 3.81
N SER A 5 26.33 -6.50 4.42
CA SER A 5 26.52 -7.50 5.47
C SER A 5 25.73 -7.13 6.74
N ILE A 6 25.73 -5.85 7.13
CA ILE A 6 24.90 -5.35 8.24
C ILE A 6 23.42 -5.60 7.95
N LEU A 7 22.94 -5.29 6.74
CA LEU A 7 21.56 -5.58 6.34
C LEU A 7 21.25 -7.08 6.44
N ARG A 8 22.14 -7.94 5.93
CA ARG A 8 21.96 -9.40 5.99
C ARG A 8 21.84 -9.92 7.43
N VAL A 9 22.70 -9.44 8.32
CA VAL A 9 22.76 -9.91 9.70
C VAL A 9 21.66 -9.30 10.56
N CYS A 10 21.44 -7.99 10.46
CA CYS A 10 20.65 -7.24 11.44
C CYS A 10 19.27 -6.82 10.94
N ALA A 11 18.96 -6.98 9.65
CA ALA A 11 17.69 -6.60 9.07
C ALA A 11 16.92 -7.80 8.50
N TYR A 12 15.60 -7.68 8.42
CA TYR A 12 14.72 -8.67 7.81
C TYR A 12 13.49 -7.99 7.22
N HIS A 13 12.83 -8.66 6.29
CA HIS A 13 11.57 -8.17 5.74
C HIS A 13 10.37 -8.69 6.55
N ARG A 14 9.48 -7.78 6.95
CA ARG A 14 8.26 -8.07 7.72
C ARG A 14 7.09 -8.39 6.79
N SER A 15 7.02 -9.67 6.42
CA SER A 15 6.07 -10.20 5.45
C SER A 15 4.63 -10.16 5.94
N ASP A 16 4.40 -10.20 7.25
CA ASP A 16 3.09 -10.05 7.88
C ASP A 16 2.43 -8.70 7.51
N PHE A 17 3.20 -7.63 7.36
CA PHE A 17 2.67 -6.32 6.96
C PHE A 17 2.11 -6.34 5.53
N ASP A 18 2.73 -7.11 4.63
CA ASP A 18 2.28 -7.28 3.25
C ASP A 18 1.14 -8.30 3.13
N LEU A 19 0.94 -9.14 4.14
CA LEU A 19 -0.11 -10.17 4.16
C LEU A 19 -1.46 -9.63 4.63
N VAL A 20 -1.46 -8.68 5.56
CA VAL A 20 -2.72 -8.16 6.15
C VAL A 20 -3.35 -7.01 5.37
N VAL A 21 -2.80 -6.63 4.22
CA VAL A 21 -3.27 -5.51 3.42
C VAL A 21 -3.92 -6.00 2.13
N VAL A 22 -4.57 -5.11 1.38
CA VAL A 22 -5.15 -5.45 0.08
C VAL A 22 -4.05 -6.01 -0.81
N ARG A 23 -4.17 -7.28 -1.15
CA ARG A 23 -3.20 -8.03 -1.95
C ARG A 23 -3.91 -9.04 -2.83
N SER A 24 -3.19 -9.50 -3.84
CA SER A 24 -3.67 -10.55 -4.74
C SER A 24 -2.91 -11.85 -4.49
N PRO A 25 -3.56 -13.02 -4.70
CA PRO A 25 -2.84 -14.28 -4.71
C PRO A 25 -1.74 -14.26 -5.79
N PRO A 26 -0.49 -14.69 -5.50
CA PRO A 26 0.60 -14.62 -6.46
C PRO A 26 0.32 -15.34 -7.79
N HIS A 27 -0.40 -16.46 -7.75
CA HIS A 27 -0.75 -17.24 -8.94
C HIS A 27 -1.72 -16.52 -9.89
N GLU A 28 -2.62 -15.67 -9.37
CA GLU A 28 -3.46 -14.80 -10.21
C GLU A 28 -2.65 -13.69 -10.90
N MET A 29 -1.53 -13.29 -10.30
CA MET A 29 -0.75 -12.14 -10.73
C MET A 29 0.18 -12.43 -11.89
N GLN A 30 0.73 -13.64 -11.95
CA GLN A 30 1.70 -14.05 -12.97
C GLN A 30 1.19 -13.82 -14.42
N PRO A 31 0.02 -14.35 -14.84
CA PRO A 31 -0.46 -14.16 -16.21
C PRO A 31 -0.89 -12.71 -16.49
N VAL A 32 -1.39 -12.00 -15.46
CA VAL A 32 -1.81 -10.60 -15.59
C VAL A 32 -0.60 -9.68 -15.81
N ARG A 33 0.53 -9.96 -15.15
CA ARG A 33 1.76 -9.17 -15.25
C ARG A 33 2.27 -9.07 -16.67
N GLU A 34 2.36 -10.19 -17.37
CA GLU A 34 2.87 -10.24 -18.74
C GLU A 34 1.97 -9.46 -19.70
N SER A 35 0.66 -9.63 -19.56
CA SER A 35 -0.34 -8.88 -20.34
C SER A 35 -0.26 -7.37 -20.09
N LEU A 36 -0.07 -6.95 -18.83
CA LEU A 36 0.01 -5.53 -18.50
C LEU A 36 1.32 -4.87 -18.97
N THR A 37 2.44 -5.56 -18.82
CA THR A 37 3.77 -5.01 -19.11
C THR A 37 4.13 -5.03 -20.59
N THR A 38 3.57 -5.95 -21.37
CA THR A 38 3.92 -6.09 -22.80
C THR A 38 2.79 -5.68 -23.74
N PRO A 39 3.11 -5.03 -24.88
CA PRO A 39 2.18 -4.96 -26.01
C PRO A 39 1.93 -6.37 -26.55
N PHE A 40 0.74 -6.61 -27.12
CA PHE A 40 0.46 -7.89 -27.75
C PHE A 40 1.39 -8.11 -28.95
N LYS A 41 2.17 -9.20 -28.92
CA LYS A 41 3.02 -9.62 -30.04
C LYS A 41 2.12 -10.06 -31.20
N THR A 42 2.30 -9.47 -32.38
CA THR A 42 1.59 -9.88 -33.60
C THR A 42 2.58 -10.09 -34.74
N SER A 43 2.28 -11.05 -35.63
CA SER A 43 3.03 -11.33 -36.86
C SER A 43 3.02 -10.17 -37.86
N VAL A 44 2.08 -9.24 -37.70
CA VAL A 44 2.00 -7.98 -38.45
C VAL A 44 2.59 -6.87 -37.57
N SER A 45 3.64 -6.21 -38.06
CA SER A 45 4.44 -5.19 -37.37
C SER A 45 3.70 -3.85 -37.18
N THR A 46 2.60 -3.61 -37.89
CA THR A 46 1.85 -2.35 -37.85
C THR A 46 0.39 -2.55 -37.44
N PRO A 47 -0.16 -1.77 -36.47
CA PRO A 47 -1.57 -1.80 -36.14
C PRO A 47 -2.43 -1.44 -37.35
N GLN A 48 -3.34 -2.34 -37.75
CA GLN A 48 -4.23 -2.13 -38.90
C GLN A 48 -5.27 -1.03 -38.68
N SER A 49 -5.58 -0.70 -37.42
CA SER A 49 -6.54 0.35 -37.06
C SER A 49 -5.86 1.47 -36.27
N GLY A 50 -6.16 2.71 -36.66
CA GLY A 50 -5.74 3.93 -35.98
C GLY A 50 -6.53 4.24 -34.70
N LEU A 51 -6.29 5.41 -34.10
CA LEU A 51 -7.12 5.95 -33.00
C LEU A 51 -8.31 6.78 -33.49
N GLY A 52 -8.71 6.63 -34.77
CA GLY A 52 -9.76 7.44 -35.37
C GLY A 52 -9.41 8.93 -35.38
N ILE A 53 -10.31 9.79 -34.88
CA ILE A 53 -10.11 11.25 -34.85
C ILE A 53 -8.89 11.67 -34.02
N LEU A 54 -8.50 10.88 -33.01
CA LEU A 54 -7.34 11.17 -32.17
C LEU A 54 -6.02 11.03 -32.93
N ASN A 55 -5.98 10.35 -34.08
CA ASN A 55 -4.78 10.32 -34.93
C ASN A 55 -4.43 11.69 -35.53
N ARG A 56 -5.36 12.66 -35.50
CA ARG A 56 -5.10 14.03 -35.95
C ARG A 56 -4.28 14.83 -34.95
N LEU A 57 -4.18 14.34 -33.72
CA LEU A 57 -3.41 15.00 -32.67
C LEU A 57 -1.92 14.65 -32.80
N PRO A 58 -1.03 15.63 -32.56
CA PRO A 58 0.40 15.34 -32.42
C PRO A 58 0.67 14.32 -31.31
N PRO A 59 1.72 13.50 -31.43
CA PRO A 59 2.08 12.51 -30.40
C PRO A 59 2.21 13.11 -29.01
N GLU A 60 2.75 14.31 -28.88
CA GLU A 60 2.95 15.03 -27.63
C GLU A 60 1.62 15.27 -26.91
N ILE A 61 0.60 15.69 -27.67
CA ILE A 61 -0.75 15.93 -27.15
C ILE A 61 -1.40 14.61 -26.72
N LEU A 62 -1.20 13.53 -27.48
CA LEU A 62 -1.69 12.19 -27.07
C LEU A 62 -1.05 11.75 -25.75
N LEU A 63 0.25 11.94 -25.58
CA LEU A 63 0.94 11.60 -24.32
C LEU A 63 0.48 12.49 -23.15
N MET A 64 0.25 13.78 -23.39
CA MET A 64 -0.33 14.68 -22.38
C MET A 64 -1.74 14.22 -21.97
N LEU A 65 -2.59 13.85 -22.92
CA LEU A 65 -3.92 13.32 -22.62
C LEU A 65 -3.82 12.06 -21.75
N LEU A 66 -2.98 11.09 -22.14
CA LEU A 66 -2.78 9.86 -21.38
C LEU A 66 -2.32 10.10 -19.95
N ARG A 67 -1.45 11.09 -19.72
CA ARG A 67 -0.97 11.47 -18.37
C ARG A 67 -2.07 12.09 -17.50
N ASN A 68 -3.07 12.70 -18.11
CA ASN A 68 -4.18 13.37 -17.42
C ASN A 68 -5.44 12.50 -17.29
N LEU A 69 -5.49 11.32 -17.93
CA LEU A 69 -6.58 10.37 -17.70
C LEU A 69 -6.50 9.82 -16.28
N ASP A 70 -7.66 9.72 -15.64
CA ASP A 70 -7.81 8.89 -14.45
C ASP A 70 -7.51 7.42 -14.80
N LEU A 71 -7.09 6.62 -13.82
CA LEU A 71 -6.66 5.24 -14.06
C LEU A 71 -7.77 4.39 -14.69
N LEU A 72 -9.04 4.60 -14.33
CA LEU A 72 -10.14 3.83 -14.91
C LEU A 72 -10.29 4.15 -16.41
N SER A 73 -10.30 5.43 -16.77
CA SER A 73 -10.34 5.89 -18.16
C SER A 73 -9.09 5.46 -18.93
N TYR A 74 -7.92 5.49 -18.29
CA TYR A 74 -6.66 5.03 -18.87
C TYR A 74 -6.71 3.54 -19.25
N PHE A 75 -7.17 2.68 -18.34
CA PHE A 75 -7.29 1.25 -18.60
C PHE A 75 -8.36 0.94 -19.66
N ARG A 76 -9.48 1.68 -19.66
CA ARG A 76 -10.49 1.59 -20.73
C ARG A 76 -9.91 1.99 -22.08
N PHE A 77 -9.19 3.11 -22.15
CA PHE A 77 -8.51 3.54 -23.38
C PHE A 77 -7.54 2.48 -23.88
N ARG A 78 -6.71 1.93 -22.98
CA ARG A 78 -5.75 0.85 -23.29
C ARG A 78 -6.42 -0.39 -23.93
N GLN A 79 -7.71 -0.62 -23.66
CA GLN A 79 -8.48 -1.75 -24.18
C GLN A 79 -9.20 -1.48 -25.51
N ILE A 80 -9.21 -0.24 -26.02
CA ILE A 80 -9.95 0.12 -27.24
C ILE A 80 -9.42 -0.65 -28.47
N ASN A 81 -8.11 -0.62 -28.69
CA ASN A 81 -7.46 -1.34 -29.78
C ASN A 81 -5.96 -1.53 -29.52
N ARG A 82 -5.27 -2.24 -30.43
CA ARG A 82 -3.83 -2.52 -30.32
C ARG A 82 -2.97 -1.25 -30.32
N ARG A 83 -3.34 -0.20 -31.06
CA ARG A 83 -2.60 1.07 -31.09
C ARG A 83 -2.72 1.82 -29.78
N ALA A 84 -3.92 1.91 -29.22
CA ALA A 84 -4.16 2.49 -27.90
C ALA A 84 -3.36 1.75 -26.82
N ARG A 85 -3.37 0.40 -26.88
CA ARG A 85 -2.55 -0.43 -26.00
C ARG A 85 -1.07 -0.12 -26.11
N ALA A 86 -0.53 -0.06 -27.33
CA ALA A 86 0.88 0.23 -27.56
C ALA A 86 1.29 1.60 -27.01
N LEU A 87 0.47 2.64 -27.23
CA LEU A 87 0.74 3.98 -26.72
C LEU A 87 0.71 4.02 -25.18
N SER A 88 -0.32 3.46 -24.56
CA SER A 88 -0.41 3.38 -23.09
C SER A 88 0.73 2.56 -22.49
N THR A 89 1.12 1.46 -23.13
CA THR A 89 2.21 0.61 -22.65
C THR A 89 3.58 1.24 -22.91
N GLY A 90 3.72 2.16 -23.87
CA GLY A 90 4.97 2.87 -24.15
C GLY A 90 5.35 3.93 -23.13
N LEU A 91 4.45 4.34 -22.23
CA LEU A 91 4.76 5.31 -21.18
C LEU A 91 5.67 4.70 -20.11
N SER A 92 6.78 5.37 -19.82
CA SER A 92 7.74 4.96 -18.79
C SER A 92 7.12 4.87 -17.39
N GLU A 93 6.25 5.84 -17.08
CA GLU A 93 5.51 5.94 -15.84
C GLU A 93 4.59 4.72 -15.66
N TYR A 94 3.94 4.30 -16.75
CA TYR A 94 3.11 3.10 -16.77
C TYR A 94 3.94 1.84 -16.56
N GLN A 95 5.05 1.71 -17.29
CA GLN A 95 5.92 0.55 -17.21
C GLN A 95 6.44 0.31 -15.79
N LEU A 96 6.94 1.35 -15.12
CA LEU A 96 7.46 1.23 -13.77
C LEU A 96 6.37 0.84 -12.76
N VAL A 97 5.20 1.47 -12.82
CA VAL A 97 4.08 1.11 -11.92
C VAL A 97 3.56 -0.29 -12.22
N ALA A 98 3.40 -0.67 -13.50
CA ALA A 98 2.96 -2.01 -13.89
C ALA A 98 3.96 -3.08 -13.48
N MET A 99 5.25 -2.79 -13.54
CA MET A 99 6.32 -3.75 -13.22
C MET A 99 6.53 -3.91 -11.72
N HIS A 100 6.48 -2.83 -10.94
CA HIS A 100 6.92 -2.82 -9.55
C HIS A 100 5.78 -2.60 -8.53
N ALA A 101 4.67 -1.98 -8.94
CA ALA A 101 3.60 -1.59 -8.02
C ALA A 101 2.20 -1.97 -8.53
N MET A 102 2.08 -3.16 -9.09
CA MET A 102 0.83 -3.64 -9.69
C MET A 102 -0.32 -3.78 -8.69
N GLU A 103 -0.01 -4.07 -7.43
CA GLU A 103 -1.01 -4.10 -6.36
C GLU A 103 -1.67 -2.72 -6.15
N ALA A 104 -0.99 -1.61 -6.46
CA ALA A 104 -1.62 -0.28 -6.45
C ALA A 104 -2.72 -0.16 -7.52
N PHE A 105 -2.44 -0.58 -8.76
CA PHE A 105 -3.46 -0.60 -9.81
C PHE A 105 -4.64 -1.48 -9.41
N ARG A 106 -4.36 -2.69 -8.91
CA ARG A 106 -5.42 -3.64 -8.51
C ARG A 106 -6.22 -3.14 -7.32
N GLY A 107 -5.55 -2.65 -6.29
CA GLY A 107 -6.16 -2.03 -5.12
C GLY A 107 -7.14 -0.95 -5.56
N LEU A 108 -6.67 0.05 -6.30
CA LEU A 108 -7.52 1.16 -6.74
C LEU A 108 -8.66 0.74 -7.68
N LEU A 109 -8.44 -0.20 -8.60
CA LEU A 109 -9.48 -0.67 -9.52
C LEU A 109 -10.54 -1.51 -8.79
N ARG A 110 -10.12 -2.50 -7.99
CA ARG A 110 -11.04 -3.40 -7.25
C ARG A 110 -11.76 -2.68 -6.13
N SER A 111 -11.13 -1.68 -5.53
CA SER A 111 -11.70 -0.84 -4.49
C SER A 111 -12.56 0.30 -5.03
N GLN A 112 -12.72 0.41 -6.35
CA GLN A 112 -13.50 1.43 -7.06
C GLN A 112 -13.02 2.88 -6.85
N LEU A 113 -11.73 3.08 -6.60
CA LEU A 113 -11.12 4.40 -6.41
C LEU A 113 -10.26 4.87 -7.60
N ALA A 114 -10.03 4.02 -8.61
CA ALA A 114 -9.18 4.31 -9.76
C ALA A 114 -9.55 5.61 -10.53
N GLN A 115 -10.82 5.99 -10.54
CA GLN A 115 -11.31 7.21 -11.20
C GLN A 115 -10.86 8.52 -10.52
N ARG A 116 -10.26 8.45 -9.32
CA ARG A 116 -9.80 9.61 -8.56
C ARG A 116 -8.36 10.01 -8.84
N PHE A 117 -7.58 9.11 -9.42
CA PHE A 117 -6.13 9.27 -9.52
C PHE A 117 -5.67 9.04 -10.94
N THR A 118 -4.60 9.73 -11.33
CA THR A 118 -3.95 9.54 -12.62
C THR A 118 -2.77 8.58 -12.50
N LEU A 119 -2.26 8.12 -13.65
CA LEU A 119 -1.02 7.36 -13.70
C LEU A 119 0.16 8.15 -13.11
N VAL A 120 0.26 9.44 -13.44
CA VAL A 120 1.35 10.31 -12.97
C VAL A 120 1.33 10.45 -11.45
N HIS A 121 0.13 10.51 -10.86
CA HIS A 121 0.00 10.54 -9.41
C HIS A 121 0.61 9.29 -8.76
N LEU A 122 0.23 8.08 -9.21
CA LEU A 122 0.83 6.84 -8.69
C LEU A 122 2.34 6.75 -8.93
N TYR A 123 2.79 7.15 -10.13
CA TYR A 123 4.20 7.16 -10.47
C TYR A 123 5.00 8.04 -9.49
N SER A 124 4.50 9.25 -9.17
CA SER A 124 5.16 10.14 -8.21
C SER A 124 5.34 9.51 -6.84
N GLN A 125 4.35 8.73 -6.39
CA GLN A 125 4.42 8.01 -5.11
C GLN A 125 5.39 6.84 -5.18
N LEU A 126 5.49 6.16 -6.32
CA LEU A 126 6.42 5.05 -6.51
C LEU A 126 7.88 5.51 -6.38
N ILE A 127 8.21 6.68 -6.89
CA ILE A 127 9.57 7.25 -6.87
C ILE A 127 9.85 8.17 -5.66
N THR A 128 8.92 8.28 -4.72
CA THR A 128 9.09 9.06 -3.49
C THR A 128 9.06 8.10 -2.30
N PRO A 129 10.13 7.97 -1.50
CA PRO A 129 10.21 6.93 -0.46
C PRO A 129 9.46 7.29 0.83
N TYR A 130 9.07 8.55 1.02
CA TYR A 130 8.62 9.08 2.29
C TYR A 130 7.12 8.93 2.50
N CYS A 131 6.73 8.71 3.76
CA CYS A 131 5.36 8.71 4.22
C CYS A 131 4.80 10.13 4.21
N SER A 132 3.62 10.31 3.63
CA SER A 132 2.95 11.61 3.53
C SER A 132 2.48 12.19 4.87
N ILE A 133 2.50 11.40 5.94
CA ILE A 133 2.03 11.80 7.28
C ILE A 133 3.21 12.16 8.19
N CYS A 134 4.22 11.29 8.29
CA CYS A 134 5.32 11.46 9.26
C CYS A 134 6.70 11.62 8.64
N GLY A 135 6.86 11.53 7.31
CA GLY A 135 8.14 11.66 6.63
C GLY A 135 9.08 10.44 6.69
N GLU A 136 8.77 9.43 7.51
CA GLU A 136 9.53 8.17 7.57
C GLU A 136 9.36 7.33 6.29
N PHE A 137 10.16 6.28 6.12
CA PHE A 137 10.03 5.40 4.96
C PHE A 137 8.64 4.73 4.90
N GLY A 138 7.95 4.88 3.77
CA GLY A 138 6.61 4.35 3.57
C GLY A 138 6.59 3.07 2.75
N THR A 139 5.90 2.05 3.23
CA THR A 139 5.85 0.70 2.64
C THR A 139 4.48 0.36 2.05
N SER A 140 3.50 1.26 2.22
CA SER A 140 2.13 1.02 1.82
C SER A 140 1.57 2.21 1.06
N LEU A 141 0.59 1.96 0.20
CA LEU A 141 -0.21 2.99 -0.44
C LEU A 141 -1.58 3.04 0.23
N PHE A 142 -1.94 4.19 0.80
CA PHE A 142 -3.29 4.43 1.32
C PHE A 142 -4.24 4.72 0.16
N LEU A 143 -5.11 3.77 -0.17
CA LEU A 143 -5.96 3.80 -1.35
C LEU A 143 -6.91 5.02 -1.40
N PRO A 144 -7.53 5.49 -0.30
CA PRO A 144 -8.43 6.65 -0.31
C PRO A 144 -7.80 7.97 -0.77
N THR A 145 -6.48 8.12 -0.64
CA THR A 145 -5.75 9.32 -1.07
C THR A 145 -4.64 9.02 -2.08
N ALA A 146 -4.44 7.75 -2.43
CA ALA A 146 -3.30 7.23 -3.16
C ALA A 146 -1.96 7.83 -2.66
N SER A 147 -1.80 7.96 -1.35
CA SER A 147 -0.59 8.53 -0.74
C SER A 147 0.26 7.44 -0.09
N ARG A 148 1.58 7.56 -0.17
CA ARG A 148 2.50 6.64 0.49
C ARG A 148 2.44 6.82 2.01
N CYS A 149 2.30 5.72 2.74
CA CYS A 149 2.23 5.67 4.20
C CYS A 149 3.20 4.61 4.76
N CYS A 150 3.80 4.90 5.91
CA CYS A 150 4.49 3.88 6.70
C CYS A 150 3.47 3.04 7.48
N PHE A 151 3.84 1.81 7.82
CA PHE A 151 2.94 0.88 8.52
C PHE A 151 2.52 1.41 9.90
N CYS A 152 3.39 2.13 10.61
CA CYS A 152 3.04 2.78 11.89
C CYS A 152 1.89 3.80 11.72
N CYS A 153 1.95 4.63 10.69
CA CYS A 153 0.88 5.60 10.39
C CYS A 153 -0.39 4.90 9.93
N VAL A 154 -0.31 3.82 9.16
CA VAL A 154 -1.49 3.00 8.82
C VAL A 154 -2.18 2.51 10.09
N LYS A 155 -1.43 1.97 11.06
CA LYS A 155 -1.97 1.41 12.30
C LYS A 155 -2.58 2.42 13.28
N SER A 156 -2.11 3.67 13.27
CA SER A 156 -2.34 4.57 14.40
C SER A 156 -2.64 6.02 14.05
N SER A 157 -2.38 6.48 12.83
CA SER A 157 -2.66 7.88 12.48
C SER A 157 -4.17 8.12 12.39
N PRO A 158 -4.68 9.27 12.87
CA PRO A 158 -6.04 9.72 12.57
C PRO A 158 -6.32 9.82 11.05
N ASP A 159 -5.31 10.18 10.24
CA ASP A 159 -5.47 10.40 8.79
C ASP A 159 -5.80 9.13 8.01
N THR A 160 -5.48 7.96 8.58
CA THR A 160 -5.74 6.65 7.97
C THR A 160 -6.94 5.95 8.60
N GLN A 161 -7.69 6.63 9.48
CA GLN A 161 -8.91 6.08 10.08
C GLN A 161 -9.97 5.79 9.03
N MET A 162 -10.50 4.57 9.10
CA MET A 162 -11.60 4.12 8.26
C MET A 162 -12.88 3.99 9.09
N ILE A 163 -14.01 4.12 8.42
CA ILE A 163 -15.32 3.88 9.00
C ILE A 163 -16.24 3.25 7.95
N SER A 164 -17.06 2.28 8.35
CA SER A 164 -18.09 1.75 7.46
C SER A 164 -19.22 2.75 7.26
N ILE A 165 -19.80 2.79 6.07
CA ILE A 165 -20.92 3.70 5.78
C ILE A 165 -22.08 3.46 6.76
N HIS A 166 -22.32 2.21 7.15
CA HIS A 166 -23.34 1.86 8.14
C HIS A 166 -23.05 2.49 9.52
N LYS A 167 -21.81 2.35 10.02
CA LYS A 167 -21.44 2.94 11.32
C LYS A 167 -21.46 4.46 11.27
N LEU A 168 -21.01 5.06 10.16
CA LEU A 168 -21.10 6.50 9.94
C LEU A 168 -22.56 6.98 10.01
N GLY A 169 -23.50 6.29 9.35
CA GLY A 169 -24.92 6.59 9.43
C GLY A 169 -25.47 6.51 10.85
N SER A 170 -25.08 5.48 11.61
CA SER A 170 -25.52 5.34 13.00
C SER A 170 -25.02 6.45 13.94
N LEU A 171 -23.84 7.03 13.67
CA LEU A 171 -23.25 8.09 14.51
C LEU A 171 -23.71 9.50 14.10
N THR A 172 -24.10 9.66 12.84
CA THR A 172 -24.51 10.96 12.27
C THR A 172 -26.02 11.10 12.15
N SER A 173 -26.78 10.03 12.39
CA SER A 173 -28.22 9.94 12.12
C SER A 173 -28.61 10.20 10.66
N ILE A 174 -27.64 10.14 9.73
CA ILE A 174 -27.88 10.33 8.29
C ILE A 174 -28.25 8.98 7.66
N PRO A 175 -29.32 8.90 6.84
CA PRO A 175 -29.67 7.68 6.13
C PRO A 175 -28.51 7.14 5.29
N THR A 176 -28.27 5.82 5.37
CA THR A 176 -27.20 5.15 4.60
C THR A 176 -27.34 5.36 3.08
N SER A 177 -28.56 5.47 2.57
CA SER A 177 -28.83 5.75 1.15
C SER A 177 -28.33 7.15 0.73
N GLN A 178 -28.48 8.14 1.60
CA GLN A 178 -27.98 9.49 1.38
C GLN A 178 -26.45 9.52 1.47
N LEU A 179 -25.86 8.88 2.49
CA LEU A 179 -24.40 8.76 2.62
C LEU A 179 -23.76 8.08 1.40
N ARG A 180 -24.35 7.00 0.89
CA ARG A 180 -23.83 6.30 -0.30
C ARG A 180 -23.84 7.18 -1.55
N LYS A 181 -24.84 8.05 -1.71
CA LYS A 181 -24.89 8.98 -2.84
C LYS A 181 -23.85 10.09 -2.69
N LEU A 182 -23.81 10.70 -1.50
CA LEU A 182 -22.95 11.84 -1.21
C LEU A 182 -21.46 11.48 -1.22
N LEU A 183 -21.12 10.36 -0.57
CA LEU A 183 -19.73 9.91 -0.42
C LEU A 183 -19.28 8.99 -1.54
N ARG A 184 -20.11 8.76 -2.57
CA ARG A 184 -19.81 7.86 -3.70
C ARG A 184 -18.41 8.10 -4.30
N PRO A 185 -17.95 9.35 -4.52
CA PRO A 185 -16.65 9.58 -5.15
C PRO A 185 -15.47 9.11 -4.31
N ILE A 186 -15.64 9.01 -2.98
CA ILE A 186 -14.58 8.71 -2.01
C ILE A 186 -14.78 7.38 -1.28
N THR A 187 -15.85 6.65 -1.60
CA THR A 187 -16.18 5.38 -0.97
C THR A 187 -15.29 4.28 -1.53
N LEU A 188 -14.65 3.55 -0.62
CA LEU A 188 -13.87 2.36 -0.91
C LEU A 188 -14.77 1.13 -0.86
N ARG A 189 -14.80 0.34 -1.94
CA ARG A 189 -15.36 -1.02 -1.89
C ARG A 189 -14.32 -1.95 -1.29
N THR A 190 -14.67 -2.66 -0.22
CA THR A 190 -13.73 -3.61 0.39
C THR A 190 -13.50 -4.79 -0.54
N VAL A 191 -12.26 -5.29 -0.54
CA VAL A 191 -11.85 -6.49 -1.27
C VAL A 191 -11.72 -7.63 -0.26
N ASP A 192 -12.06 -8.85 -0.64
CA ASP A 192 -11.86 -10.00 0.25
C ASP A 192 -10.36 -10.23 0.50
N GLY A 193 -10.00 -10.56 1.73
CA GLY A 193 -8.62 -10.73 2.15
C GLY A 193 -8.47 -10.93 3.66
N LEU A 194 -7.25 -11.26 4.08
CA LEU A 194 -6.86 -11.27 5.49
C LEU A 194 -6.47 -9.85 5.90
N TYR A 195 -7.12 -9.33 6.94
CA TYR A 195 -6.89 -7.97 7.42
C TYR A 195 -6.61 -7.93 8.93
N SER A 196 -6.19 -9.05 9.51
CA SER A 196 -5.87 -9.15 10.93
C SER A 196 -4.50 -9.77 11.10
N MET A 197 -3.73 -9.21 12.03
CA MET A 197 -2.43 -9.74 12.45
C MET A 197 -2.58 -10.90 13.45
N VAL A 198 -3.80 -11.22 13.87
CA VAL A 198 -4.11 -12.21 14.93
C VAL A 198 -5.03 -13.32 14.40
N GLU A 199 -5.15 -13.47 13.07
CA GLU A 199 -5.89 -14.56 12.40
C GLU A 199 -7.38 -14.66 12.78
N GLU A 200 -8.00 -13.56 13.22
CA GLU A 200 -9.46 -13.54 13.39
C GLU A 200 -10.13 -13.35 12.03
N PHE A 201 -10.98 -14.31 11.65
CA PHE A 201 -11.85 -14.16 10.48
C PHE A 201 -12.89 -13.08 10.74
N VAL A 202 -12.63 -11.88 10.22
CA VAL A 202 -13.58 -10.76 10.26
C VAL A 202 -14.31 -10.67 8.94
N THR A 203 -15.64 -10.77 8.95
CA THR A 203 -16.45 -10.45 7.75
C THR A 203 -16.28 -8.97 7.40
N PRO A 204 -15.66 -8.62 6.26
CA PRO A 204 -15.40 -7.24 5.94
C PRO A 204 -16.70 -6.48 5.65
N PRO A 205 -16.84 -5.21 6.08
CA PRO A 205 -17.95 -4.38 5.63
C PRO A 205 -17.82 -4.16 4.13
N SER A 206 -18.94 -4.12 3.39
CA SER A 206 -18.89 -3.96 1.92
C SER A 206 -18.28 -2.63 1.47
N PHE A 207 -18.47 -1.56 2.26
CA PHE A 207 -18.04 -0.21 1.94
C PHE A 207 -17.45 0.50 3.14
N LEU A 208 -16.29 1.12 2.92
CA LEU A 208 -15.56 1.94 3.87
C LEU A 208 -15.34 3.34 3.29
N VAL A 209 -15.08 4.31 4.16
CA VAL A 209 -14.64 5.64 3.78
C VAL A 209 -13.59 6.13 4.78
N ALA A 210 -12.61 6.90 4.30
CA ALA A 210 -11.68 7.58 5.19
C ALA A 210 -12.47 8.60 6.02
N GLN A 211 -12.44 8.47 7.33
CA GLN A 211 -13.30 9.25 8.22
C GLN A 211 -13.07 10.74 8.03
N MET A 212 -11.81 11.20 7.97
CA MET A 212 -11.52 12.62 7.78
C MET A 212 -12.11 13.19 6.48
N GLN A 213 -12.02 12.44 5.37
CA GLN A 213 -12.64 12.85 4.11
C GLN A 213 -14.18 12.87 4.23
N ALA A 214 -14.78 11.86 4.86
CA ALA A 214 -16.22 11.82 5.08
C ALA A 214 -16.70 13.00 5.96
N THR A 215 -16.03 13.26 7.07
CA THR A 215 -16.31 14.37 7.98
C THR A 215 -16.20 15.72 7.25
N ALA A 216 -15.16 15.92 6.43
CA ALA A 216 -15.01 17.14 5.64
C ALA A 216 -16.18 17.35 4.66
N VAL A 217 -16.59 16.29 3.94
CA VAL A 217 -17.75 16.35 3.04
C VAL A 217 -19.03 16.64 3.81
N LEU A 218 -19.30 15.93 4.91
CA LEU A 218 -20.51 16.15 5.71
C LEU A 218 -20.59 17.58 6.29
N ARG A 219 -19.45 18.13 6.74
CA ARG A 219 -19.37 19.54 7.17
C ARG A 219 -19.65 20.51 6.04
N SER A 220 -19.10 20.27 4.84
CA SER A 220 -19.35 21.16 3.68
C SER A 220 -20.80 21.19 3.19
N HIS A 221 -21.62 20.23 3.64
CA HIS A 221 -23.04 20.14 3.34
C HIS A 221 -23.93 20.45 4.55
N ASP A 222 -23.37 20.95 5.66
CA ASP A 222 -24.08 21.25 6.90
C ASP A 222 -24.87 20.05 7.48
N LEU A 223 -24.40 18.83 7.20
CA LEU A 223 -25.04 17.59 7.63
C LEU A 223 -24.44 17.04 8.94
N LEU A 224 -23.43 17.70 9.51
CA LEU A 224 -22.73 17.23 10.70
C LEU A 224 -23.01 18.15 11.89
N SER A 225 -23.78 17.65 12.87
CA SER A 225 -23.97 18.32 14.15
C SER A 225 -22.72 18.22 15.04
N THR A 226 -22.61 19.10 16.04
CA THR A 226 -21.55 19.07 17.05
C THR A 226 -21.51 17.74 17.79
N ASP A 227 -22.68 17.21 18.16
CA ASP A 227 -22.79 15.92 18.87
C ASP A 227 -22.31 14.77 18.00
N SER A 228 -22.68 14.75 16.71
CA SER A 228 -22.22 13.74 15.77
C SER A 228 -20.72 13.84 15.49
N ALA A 229 -20.15 15.05 15.46
CA ALA A 229 -18.70 15.24 15.35
C ALA A 229 -17.96 14.66 16.55
N SER A 230 -18.42 14.96 17.78
CA SER A 230 -17.87 14.41 19.02
C SER A 230 -17.99 12.88 19.08
N ALA A 231 -19.14 12.34 18.65
CA ALA A 231 -19.35 10.89 18.57
C ALA A 231 -18.41 10.20 17.58
N LEU A 232 -18.02 10.87 16.49
CA LEU A 232 -17.03 10.33 15.54
C LEU A 232 -15.61 10.32 16.14
N GLU A 233 -15.24 11.35 16.90
CA GLU A 233 -13.92 11.47 17.54
C GLU A 233 -13.72 10.45 18.67
N THR A 234 -14.76 10.18 19.44
CA THR A 234 -14.70 9.33 20.65
C THR A 234 -15.08 7.87 20.41
N ARG A 235 -15.46 7.49 19.18
CA ARG A 235 -15.90 6.11 18.88
C ARG A 235 -14.80 5.08 19.13
N ASP A 236 -15.24 3.86 19.46
CA ASP A 236 -14.36 2.69 19.38
C ASP A 236 -14.08 2.34 17.91
N GLU A 237 -12.80 2.30 17.56
CA GLU A 237 -12.34 2.12 16.19
C GLU A 237 -12.02 0.64 15.89
N LYS A 238 -12.62 0.12 14.81
CA LYS A 238 -12.22 -1.17 14.23
C LYS A 238 -10.92 -1.03 13.44
N ARG A 239 -9.77 -1.17 14.11
CA ARG A 239 -8.43 -0.94 13.53
C ARG A 239 -8.15 -1.73 12.26
N ASP A 240 -8.67 -2.94 12.13
CA ASP A 240 -8.47 -3.79 10.94
C ASP A 240 -9.04 -3.16 9.65
N GLN A 241 -10.02 -2.26 9.78
CA GLN A 241 -10.56 -1.51 8.62
C GLN A 241 -9.50 -0.63 7.95
N ARG A 242 -8.43 -0.24 8.67
CA ARG A 242 -7.30 0.50 8.11
C ARG A 242 -6.56 -0.34 7.09
N PHE A 243 -6.38 -1.63 7.38
CA PHE A 243 -5.66 -2.54 6.50
C PHE A 243 -6.43 -2.88 5.21
N MET A 244 -7.77 -2.85 5.28
CA MET A 244 -8.67 -2.94 4.12
C MET A 244 -8.55 -1.77 3.14
N ALA A 245 -7.89 -0.68 3.55
CA ALA A 245 -7.75 0.55 2.78
C ALA A 245 -6.32 0.83 2.31
N VAL A 246 -5.42 -0.13 2.47
CA VAL A 246 -4.02 0.00 2.05
C VAL A 246 -3.60 -1.21 1.21
N THR A 247 -2.54 -1.03 0.43
CA THR A 247 -1.86 -2.13 -0.27
C THR A 247 -0.35 -1.99 -0.12
N ALA A 248 0.38 -3.10 -0.20
CA ALA A 248 1.84 -3.09 -0.20
C ALA A 248 2.34 -2.28 -1.40
N PHE A 249 3.31 -1.40 -1.18
CA PHE A 249 3.74 -0.45 -2.19
C PHE A 249 5.23 -0.17 -2.05
N PRO A 250 6.08 -0.73 -2.92
CA PRO A 250 7.52 -0.54 -2.80
C PRO A 250 7.94 0.84 -3.30
N TYR A 251 9.15 1.27 -2.94
CA TYR A 251 9.82 2.43 -3.50
C TYR A 251 10.70 2.00 -4.69
N TYR A 252 10.69 2.77 -5.77
CA TYR A 252 11.61 2.59 -6.89
C TYR A 252 12.61 3.74 -6.93
N ASP A 253 13.89 3.43 -6.72
CA ASP A 253 14.94 4.43 -6.79
C ASP A 253 15.39 4.63 -8.23
N LEU A 254 15.15 5.83 -8.77
CA LEU A 254 15.55 6.18 -10.13
C LEU A 254 17.07 6.17 -10.34
N LYS A 255 17.87 6.37 -9.28
CA LYS A 255 19.33 6.42 -9.36
C LYS A 255 19.93 5.02 -9.46
N SER A 256 19.57 4.13 -8.52
CA SER A 256 20.06 2.75 -8.52
C SER A 256 19.30 1.86 -9.50
N ARG A 257 18.09 2.26 -9.93
CA ARG A 257 17.13 1.46 -10.70
C ARG A 257 16.68 0.20 -9.95
N GLU A 258 16.69 0.26 -8.63
CA GLU A 258 16.31 -0.84 -7.74
C GLU A 258 14.98 -0.58 -7.03
N VAL A 259 14.32 -1.67 -6.66
CA VAL A 259 13.10 -1.67 -5.87
C VAL A 259 13.45 -1.90 -4.41
N ASP A 260 12.95 -1.04 -3.53
CA ASP A 260 13.07 -1.17 -2.09
C ASP A 260 11.70 -1.42 -1.46
N THR A 261 11.52 -2.61 -0.88
CA THR A 261 10.32 -3.00 -0.12
C THR A 261 10.43 -2.68 1.37
N GLY A 262 11.57 -2.15 1.80
CA GLY A 262 11.86 -1.84 3.18
C GLY A 262 12.28 -3.03 4.03
N VAL A 263 12.99 -2.73 5.11
CA VAL A 263 13.50 -3.70 6.08
C VAL A 263 13.22 -3.24 7.52
N SER A 264 12.95 -4.18 8.40
CA SER A 264 12.84 -3.97 9.84
C SER A 264 14.09 -4.45 10.57
N CYS A 265 14.33 -3.89 11.75
CA CYS A 265 15.49 -4.24 12.56
C CYS A 265 15.24 -5.48 13.43
N LYS A 266 16.10 -6.50 13.30
CA LYS A 266 16.09 -7.69 14.19
C LYS A 266 16.36 -7.29 15.64
N GLY A 267 17.28 -6.34 15.86
CA GLY A 267 17.60 -5.79 17.18
C GLY A 267 16.41 -5.16 17.89
N CYS A 268 15.61 -4.34 17.19
CA CYS A 268 14.38 -3.75 17.75
C CYS A 268 13.36 -4.83 18.16
N HIS A 269 13.25 -5.92 17.41
CA HIS A 269 12.40 -7.04 17.79
C HIS A 269 12.91 -7.77 19.04
N ILE A 270 14.21 -8.05 19.13
CA ILE A 270 14.82 -8.69 20.30
C ILE A 270 14.65 -7.82 21.55
N ARG A 271 14.91 -6.51 21.44
CA ARG A 271 14.77 -5.55 22.55
C ARG A 271 13.37 -5.58 23.17
N LEU A 272 12.34 -5.63 22.34
CA LEU A 272 10.95 -5.71 22.82
C LEU A 272 10.69 -7.00 23.63
N ARG A 273 11.27 -8.15 23.22
CA ARG A 273 11.11 -9.42 23.93
C ARG A 273 11.80 -9.43 25.30
N THR A 274 12.88 -8.68 25.46
CA THR A 274 13.62 -8.57 26.72
C THR A 274 12.99 -7.62 27.75
N LEU A 275 11.95 -6.86 27.37
CA LEU A 275 11.29 -5.92 28.27
C LEU A 275 10.19 -6.57 29.12
N PHE A 276 10.37 -6.53 30.44
CA PHE A 276 9.37 -6.98 31.42
C PHE A 276 8.31 -5.92 31.77
N ASN A 277 8.58 -4.63 31.59
CA ASN A 277 7.69 -3.53 32.02
C ASN A 277 6.74 -3.06 30.90
N PHE A 278 5.42 -3.10 31.14
CA PHE A 278 4.37 -2.73 30.17
C PHE A 278 4.42 -1.27 29.69
N ASN A 279 4.73 -0.30 30.56
CA ASN A 279 4.71 1.12 30.18
C ASN A 279 5.86 1.51 29.24
N GLN A 280 7.00 0.83 29.33
CA GLN A 280 8.12 1.00 28.40
C GLN A 280 7.85 0.42 27.01
N ARG A 281 6.81 -0.43 26.85
CA ARG A 281 6.56 -1.12 25.59
C ARG A 281 6.00 -0.23 24.49
N LYS A 282 5.27 0.86 24.80
CA LYS A 282 4.59 1.68 23.77
C LYS A 282 5.55 2.30 22.75
N GLN A 283 6.63 2.93 23.21
CA GLN A 283 7.68 3.46 22.33
C GLN A 283 8.43 2.33 21.61
N GLN A 284 8.67 1.22 22.29
CA GLN A 284 9.39 0.08 21.70
C GLN A 284 8.57 -0.68 20.64
N PHE A 285 7.24 -0.65 20.72
CA PHE A 285 6.37 -1.13 19.65
C PHE A 285 6.51 -0.29 18.38
N LYS A 286 6.64 1.04 18.50
CA LYS A 286 6.90 1.92 17.36
C LYS A 286 8.23 1.56 16.70
N ASP A 287 9.29 1.40 17.48
CA ASP A 287 10.62 1.06 16.95
C ASP A 287 10.63 -0.32 16.28
N ARG A 288 9.93 -1.32 16.84
CA ARG A 288 9.78 -2.65 16.23
C ARG A 288 8.99 -2.59 14.92
N ASP A 289 7.92 -1.80 14.88
CA ASP A 289 7.03 -1.71 13.70
C ASP A 289 7.56 -0.73 12.64
N SER A 290 8.67 -0.04 12.94
CA SER A 290 9.36 0.82 11.99
C SER A 290 9.97 -0.01 10.87
N VAL A 291 9.84 0.50 9.65
CA VAL A 291 10.46 -0.05 8.46
C VAL A 291 11.35 1.03 7.87
N PHE A 292 12.55 0.66 7.49
CA PHE A 292 13.57 1.54 6.94
C PHE A 292 13.81 1.18 5.48
N SER A 293 14.17 2.17 4.66
CA SER A 293 14.80 1.84 3.38
C SER A 293 16.12 1.12 3.64
N ARG A 294 16.58 0.31 2.69
CA ARG A 294 17.89 -0.34 2.76
C ARG A 294 19.00 0.69 2.94
N SER A 295 18.87 1.85 2.28
CA SER A 295 19.84 2.95 2.36
C SER A 295 19.86 3.67 3.71
N SER A 296 18.70 3.81 4.37
CA SER A 296 18.56 4.52 5.65
C SER A 296 18.74 3.60 6.87
N PHE A 297 18.82 2.28 6.66
CA PHE A 297 18.98 1.31 7.76
C PHE A 297 20.30 1.50 8.51
N SER A 298 21.38 1.89 7.83
CA SER A 298 22.69 2.17 8.45
C SER A 298 22.62 3.29 9.49
N SER A 299 21.85 4.35 9.21
CA SER A 299 21.59 5.42 10.19
C SER A 299 20.88 4.88 11.43
N HIS A 300 19.88 4.02 11.26
CA HIS A 300 19.22 3.36 12.38
C HIS A 300 20.16 2.42 13.15
N PHE A 301 20.96 1.61 12.45
CA PHE A 301 21.89 0.66 13.03
C PHE A 301 22.87 1.33 14.01
N SER A 302 23.36 2.53 13.66
CA SER A 302 24.26 3.31 14.53
C SER A 302 23.65 3.69 15.89
N GLN A 303 22.32 3.61 16.03
CA GLN A 303 21.58 3.99 17.23
C GLN A 303 20.90 2.79 17.92
N CYS A 304 21.13 1.57 17.42
CA CYS A 304 20.45 0.37 17.93
C CYS A 304 21.45 -0.61 18.57
N ASP A 305 21.63 -0.51 19.89
CA ASP A 305 22.54 -1.37 20.67
C ASP A 305 22.31 -2.86 20.40
N GLN A 306 21.06 -3.29 20.25
CA GLN A 306 20.74 -4.70 20.01
C GLN A 306 21.06 -5.15 18.59
N ALA A 307 20.99 -4.25 17.60
CA ALA A 307 21.47 -4.56 16.26
C ALA A 307 22.99 -4.62 16.22
N GLN A 308 23.68 -3.74 16.96
CA GLN A 308 25.14 -3.76 17.08
C GLN A 308 25.63 -5.01 17.83
N ALA A 309 24.94 -5.43 18.88
CA ALA A 309 25.23 -6.67 19.60
C ALA A 309 25.07 -7.90 18.69
N LEU A 310 24.01 -7.96 17.88
CA LEU A 310 23.84 -9.00 16.87
C LEU A 310 24.97 -9.00 15.83
N TRP A 311 25.38 -7.82 15.37
CA TRP A 311 26.49 -7.68 14.44
C TRP A 311 27.80 -8.19 15.04
N ALA A 312 28.13 -7.79 16.28
CA ALA A 312 29.31 -8.28 16.98
C ALA A 312 29.28 -9.81 17.20
N GLN A 313 28.12 -10.37 17.56
CA GLN A 313 27.95 -11.83 17.69
C GLN A 313 28.17 -12.57 16.37
N SER A 314 27.87 -11.93 15.23
CA SER A 314 28.10 -12.50 13.90
C SER A 314 29.57 -12.49 13.48
N LYS A 315 30.48 -11.93 14.30
CA LYS A 315 31.89 -11.67 13.96
C LYS A 315 32.00 -10.94 12.62
N ASP A 316 31.38 -9.77 12.56
CA ASP A 316 31.33 -8.91 11.36
C ASP A 316 30.73 -9.63 10.13
N GLY A 317 29.72 -10.46 10.38
CA GLY A 317 28.99 -11.20 9.35
C GLY A 317 29.65 -12.49 8.88
N ALA A 318 30.73 -12.94 9.52
CA ALA A 318 31.42 -14.20 9.20
C ALA A 318 30.67 -15.45 9.69
N ILE A 319 29.83 -15.33 10.71
CA ILE A 319 29.09 -16.44 11.32
C ILE A 319 27.60 -16.12 11.39
N CYS A 320 26.76 -17.11 11.10
CA CYS A 320 25.31 -17.02 11.29
C CYS A 320 24.94 -16.96 12.78
N VAL A 321 24.15 -15.96 13.17
CA VAL A 321 23.60 -15.84 14.52
C VAL A 321 22.21 -16.49 14.56
N GLY A 322 21.88 -17.18 15.65
CA GLY A 322 20.57 -17.80 15.83
C GLY A 322 19.45 -16.76 15.82
N GLU A 323 18.45 -16.97 14.96
CA GLU A 323 17.33 -16.04 14.80
C GLU A 323 16.08 -16.50 15.58
N PRO A 324 15.39 -15.57 16.28
CA PRO A 324 14.06 -15.84 16.83
C PRO A 324 13.11 -16.42 15.78
N GLY A 325 12.27 -17.39 16.16
CA GLY A 325 11.31 -18.05 15.24
C GLY A 325 10.45 -17.06 14.45
N PHE A 326 9.98 -15.99 15.12
CA PHE A 326 9.26 -14.87 14.50
C PHE A 326 9.97 -14.26 13.29
N ILE A 327 11.29 -14.03 13.40
CA ILE A 327 12.11 -13.44 12.33
C ILE A 327 12.33 -14.47 11.22
N ARG A 328 12.63 -15.73 11.58
CA ARG A 328 12.80 -16.83 10.60
C ARG A 328 11.54 -17.07 9.76
N GLN A 329 10.37 -16.83 10.32
CA GLN A 329 9.08 -16.94 9.63
C GLN A 329 8.64 -15.64 8.93
N GLY A 330 9.46 -14.58 8.99
CA GLY A 330 9.21 -13.32 8.31
C GLY A 330 8.16 -12.42 8.96
N GLY A 331 7.94 -12.50 10.27
CA GLY A 331 7.00 -11.61 10.99
C GLY A 331 5.70 -12.26 11.51
N TYR A 332 5.55 -13.57 11.36
CA TYR A 332 4.43 -14.42 11.81
C TYR A 332 3.03 -14.08 11.25
N ILE A 333 2.57 -14.95 10.34
CA ILE A 333 1.19 -15.44 10.16
C ILE A 333 1.34 -16.91 9.71
N ASP A 334 0.58 -17.84 10.28
CA ASP A 334 0.70 -19.27 10.00
C ASP A 334 0.28 -19.55 8.54
N LYS A 335 1.25 -19.98 7.73
CA LYS A 335 1.08 -20.08 6.25
C LYS A 335 0.13 -21.19 5.83
N GLU A 336 -0.21 -22.11 6.74
CA GLU A 336 -0.99 -23.30 6.42
C GLU A 336 -2.48 -23.03 6.14
N ASN A 337 -3.00 -21.85 6.53
CA ASN A 337 -4.39 -21.45 6.26
C ASN A 337 -4.54 -20.29 5.24
N LEU A 338 -3.43 -19.81 4.67
CA LEU A 338 -3.36 -18.51 4.00
C LEU A 338 -3.80 -18.49 2.53
N PHE A 339 -4.07 -19.66 1.97
CA PHE A 339 -4.76 -19.79 0.69
C PHE A 339 -5.82 -20.85 0.89
N GLY A 340 -7.09 -20.44 0.89
CA GLY A 340 -8.18 -21.38 0.66
C GLY A 340 -7.89 -22.11 -0.64
N VAL A 341 -7.28 -23.28 -0.53
CA VAL A 341 -7.26 -24.32 -1.55
C VAL A 341 -8.67 -24.88 -1.50
N PRO A 342 -9.54 -24.66 -2.51
CA PRO A 342 -10.55 -25.67 -2.76
C PRO A 342 -9.79 -26.94 -3.12
N ARG A 343 -10.14 -28.06 -2.48
CA ARG A 343 -9.76 -29.37 -2.98
C ARG A 343 -10.14 -29.52 -4.46
#